data_AF-A0A8K0P450-F1
#
_entry.id   AF-A0A8K0P450-F1
#
_cell.length_a   1.000
_cell.length_b   1.000
_cell.length_c   1.000
_cell.angle_alpha   90.00
_cell.angle_beta   90.00
_cell.angle_gamma   90.00
#
_symmetry.space_group_name_H-M   'P 1'
#
loop_
_entity.id
_entity.type
_entity.pdbx_description
1 polymer ?
#
loop_
_entity_poly.entity_id
_entity_poly.type
_entity_poly.pdbx_seq_one_letter_code
_entity_poly.pdbx_strand_id
1 'polypeptide(L)'
;MNVRRAAHWVVNLPYFDFFIMVVISLSSIALAAEDPVEEDSVRNQILNYFDYAFTGVFTIEMILKIVDLGIILHPGSYLREFWNIMDAVVVVCAAVSFAFDMTGSSAGQNLSTIKSLRVLRVLRPLKTIKRVPKLKAVFDCVVNSLKNVINILIVYILFQFIFAVIAVQLFNGKFFYCTDESKTTAEDCKGQFFVFDGDNQLPSAETREWKQQSFHYDNVMAAMLTLFAVQTGEGWPQVLQNSMAATYEDEGPLQNFRIEMSIFYVVYFVVFPFFFVNIFVALIIITFQEQGEAELQDGEIDKNQKSCIDFTIQARPLERYMPNKRNSFKYKIWRIVVSTPFEYFIMILIVLNTLLLMMKVSTQHI
;
A
#
# COMPACT_ATOMS: atom_id res chain seq x y z
N MET A 1 0.37 32.96 37.06
CA MET A 1 -0.11 32.73 35.68
C MET A 1 -0.66 31.31 35.65
N ASN A 2 -1.98 31.11 35.48
CA ASN A 2 -2.61 29.80 35.65
C ASN A 2 -1.92 28.76 34.76
N VAL A 3 -1.58 27.59 35.30
CA VAL A 3 -0.82 26.51 34.62
C VAL A 3 -1.40 26.19 33.24
N ARG A 4 -2.73 26.18 33.12
CA ARG A 4 -3.44 26.02 31.84
C ARG A 4 -3.12 27.11 30.80
N ARG A 5 -3.03 28.38 31.21
CA ARG A 5 -2.73 29.50 30.31
C ARG A 5 -1.28 29.44 29.80
N ALA A 6 -0.36 28.95 30.63
CA ALA A 6 1.02 28.71 30.21
C ALA A 6 1.11 27.52 29.23
N ALA A 7 0.41 26.41 29.51
CA ALA A 7 0.33 25.25 28.61
C ALA A 7 -0.27 25.64 27.25
N HIS A 8 -1.40 26.37 27.24
CA HIS A 8 -2.01 26.91 26.02
C HIS A 8 -1.05 27.78 25.20
N TRP A 9 -0.26 28.61 25.88
CA TRP A 9 0.72 29.46 25.20
C TRP A 9 1.83 28.62 24.56
N VAL A 10 2.37 27.62 25.27
CA VAL A 10 3.44 26.75 24.75
C VAL A 10 2.96 25.90 23.57
N VAL A 11 1.78 25.28 23.67
CA VAL A 11 1.26 24.37 22.64
C VAL A 11 0.96 25.08 21.33
N ASN A 12 0.56 26.36 21.37
CA ASN A 12 0.24 27.15 20.18
C ASN A 12 1.46 27.84 19.54
N LEU A 13 2.68 27.63 20.05
CA LEU A 13 3.87 28.20 19.43
C LEU A 13 4.21 27.47 18.11
N PRO A 14 4.47 28.18 17.01
CA PRO A 14 4.85 27.54 15.74
C PRO A 14 6.17 26.76 15.86
N TYR A 15 7.06 27.20 16.75
CA TYR A 15 8.31 26.50 17.07
C TYR A 15 8.07 25.17 17.79
N PHE A 16 7.06 25.10 18.67
CA PHE A 16 6.69 23.85 19.33
C PHE A 16 6.21 22.84 18.29
N ASP A 17 5.40 23.30 17.33
CA ASP A 17 4.90 22.43 16.28
C ASP A 17 6.00 21.93 15.34
N PHE A 18 6.91 22.81 14.93
CA PHE A 18 8.07 22.44 14.14
C PHE A 18 8.99 21.47 14.90
N PHE A 19 9.26 21.73 16.18
CA PHE A 19 10.07 20.86 17.03
C PHE A 19 9.50 19.44 17.11
N ILE A 20 8.20 19.30 17.37
CA ILE A 20 7.57 17.97 17.42
C ILE A 20 7.62 17.27 16.06
N MET A 21 7.46 18.00 14.95
CA MET A 21 7.62 17.38 13.62
C MET A 21 9.05 16.86 13.38
N VAL A 22 10.08 17.62 13.80
CA VAL A 22 11.47 17.15 13.72
C VAL A 22 11.68 15.91 14.58
N VAL A 23 11.14 15.88 15.81
CA VAL A 23 11.24 14.72 16.71
C VAL A 23 10.54 13.48 16.12
N ILE A 24 9.35 13.64 15.52
CA ILE A 24 8.65 12.55 14.81
C ILE A 24 9.51 12.02 13.66
N SER A 25 10.13 12.92 12.90
CA SER A 25 10.96 12.57 11.75
C SER A 25 12.20 11.79 12.18
N LEU A 26 12.91 12.26 13.21
CA LEU A 26 14.05 11.56 13.81
C LEU A 26 13.65 10.21 14.41
N SER A 27 12.50 10.14 15.09
CA SER A 27 11.97 8.86 15.60
C SER A 27 11.63 7.88 14.49
N SER A 28 11.18 8.34 13.33
CA SER A 28 10.86 7.49 12.19
C SER A 28 12.13 6.98 11.50
N ILE A 29 13.15 7.83 11.40
CA ILE A 29 14.48 7.46 10.89
C ILE A 29 15.13 6.42 11.81
N ALA A 30 15.03 6.62 13.13
CA ALA A 30 15.56 5.66 14.10
C ALA A 30 14.89 4.28 13.98
N LEU A 31 13.56 4.24 13.75
CA LEU A 31 12.83 2.99 13.51
C LEU A 31 13.28 2.30 12.21
N ALA A 32 13.50 3.08 11.13
CA ALA A 32 13.98 2.53 9.86
C ALA A 32 15.43 2.03 9.91
N ALA A 33 16.23 2.51 10.86
CA ALA A 33 17.64 2.14 11.04
C ALA A 33 17.84 0.90 11.95
N GLU A 34 16.77 0.36 12.53
CA GLU A 34 16.83 -0.82 13.40
C GLU A 34 17.21 -2.08 12.61
N ASP A 35 18.07 -2.93 13.19
CA ASP A 35 18.37 -4.23 12.60
C ASP A 35 17.27 -5.25 12.92
N PRO A 36 16.58 -5.82 11.93
CA PRO A 36 15.57 -6.84 12.18
C PRO A 36 16.16 -8.23 12.46
N VAL A 37 17.43 -8.49 12.12
CA VAL A 37 18.06 -9.81 12.24
C VAL A 37 18.83 -9.94 13.55
N GLU A 38 19.59 -8.90 13.92
CA GLU A 38 20.47 -8.93 15.09
C GLU A 38 19.99 -7.97 16.19
N GLU A 39 19.13 -8.47 17.08
CA GLU A 39 18.49 -7.68 18.14
C GLU A 39 19.51 -7.00 19.09
N ASP A 40 20.58 -7.70 19.47
CA ASP A 40 21.56 -7.23 20.47
C ASP A 40 22.69 -6.36 19.90
N SER A 41 22.63 -6.00 18.61
CA SER A 41 23.65 -5.19 17.96
C SER A 41 23.87 -3.84 18.67
N VAL A 42 25.12 -3.35 18.67
CA VAL A 42 25.48 -2.05 19.27
C VAL A 42 24.62 -0.90 18.71
N ARG A 43 24.26 -0.99 17.42
CA ARG A 43 23.34 -0.07 16.77
C ARG A 43 21.97 -0.06 17.45
N ASN A 44 21.38 -1.23 17.67
CA ASN A 44 20.07 -1.35 18.31
C ASN A 44 20.10 -0.88 19.77
N GLN A 45 21.18 -1.11 20.50
CA GLN A 45 21.35 -0.58 21.86
C GLN A 45 21.31 0.97 21.88
N ILE A 46 22.03 1.62 20.96
CA ILE A 46 22.02 3.08 20.82
C ILE A 46 20.62 3.58 20.40
N LEU A 47 19.97 2.91 19.44
CA LEU A 47 18.63 3.27 18.98
C LEU A 47 17.57 3.14 20.09
N ASN A 48 17.71 2.16 20.99
CA ASN A 48 16.82 2.01 22.14
C ASN A 48 16.90 3.23 23.10
N TYR A 49 18.09 3.77 23.34
CA TYR A 49 18.23 5.00 24.13
C TYR A 49 17.52 6.19 23.47
N PHE A 50 17.64 6.33 22.15
CA PHE A 50 16.91 7.37 21.41
C PHE A 50 15.40 7.17 21.49
N ASP A 51 14.91 5.93 21.43
CA ASP A 51 13.47 5.64 21.53
C ASP A 51 12.90 6.01 22.92
N TYR A 52 13.66 5.78 23.98
CA TYR A 52 13.29 6.27 25.32
C TYR A 52 13.24 7.80 25.38
N ALA A 53 14.22 8.48 24.79
CA ALA A 53 14.23 9.94 24.72
C ALA A 53 13.01 10.48 23.93
N PHE A 54 12.69 9.89 22.78
CA PHE A 54 11.53 10.28 21.98
C PHE A 54 10.20 10.03 22.71
N THR A 55 10.07 8.87 23.36
CA THR A 55 8.89 8.55 24.18
C THR A 55 8.69 9.56 25.32
N GLY A 56 9.78 9.99 25.96
CA GLY A 56 9.74 11.05 26.97
C GLY A 56 9.20 12.37 26.40
N VAL A 57 9.70 12.81 25.24
CA VAL A 57 9.21 14.03 24.57
C VAL A 57 7.72 13.92 24.22
N PHE A 58 7.27 12.79 23.68
CA PHE A 58 5.84 12.59 23.37
C PHE A 58 4.95 12.51 24.61
N THR A 59 5.47 11.97 25.71
CA THR A 59 4.77 11.96 27.00
C THR A 59 4.56 13.38 27.52
N ILE A 60 5.60 14.22 27.43
CA ILE A 60 5.51 15.64 27.80
C ILE A 60 4.49 16.37 26.91
N GLU A 61 4.55 16.16 25.58
CA GLU A 61 3.57 16.73 24.65
C GLU A 61 2.13 16.32 25.00
N MET A 62 1.91 15.02 25.28
CA MET A 62 0.60 14.48 25.68
C MET A 62 0.10 15.16 26.95
N ILE A 63 0.93 15.27 27.99
CA ILE A 63 0.57 15.91 29.26
C ILE A 63 0.23 17.39 29.04
N LEU A 64 1.04 18.12 28.26
CA LEU A 64 0.78 19.53 27.94
C LEU A 64 -0.58 19.71 27.25
N LYS A 65 -0.92 18.83 26.29
CA LYS A 65 -2.22 18.86 25.61
C LYS A 65 -3.38 18.49 26.53
N ILE A 66 -3.21 17.52 27.43
CA ILE A 66 -4.23 17.14 28.40
C ILE A 66 -4.52 18.31 29.37
N VAL A 67 -3.48 19.03 29.80
CA VAL A 67 -3.61 20.20 30.69
C VAL A 67 -4.28 21.38 29.97
N ASP A 68 -3.99 21.57 28.68
CA ASP A 68 -4.56 22.63 27.86
C ASP A 68 -6.05 22.39 27.52
N LEU A 69 -6.35 21.25 26.89
CA LEU A 69 -7.65 20.91 26.33
C LEU A 69 -8.63 20.31 27.37
N GLY A 70 -8.10 19.79 28.48
CA GLY A 70 -8.85 19.00 29.46
C GLY A 70 -9.12 17.57 29.00
N ILE A 71 -9.45 16.70 29.97
CA ILE A 71 -9.56 15.24 29.75
C ILE A 71 -10.88 14.86 29.04
N ILE A 72 -12.05 15.16 29.64
CA ILE A 72 -13.37 14.68 29.15
C ILE A 72 -14.50 15.75 29.18
N LEU A 73 -14.48 16.73 30.09
CA LEU A 73 -15.70 17.48 30.45
C LEU A 73 -16.10 18.66 29.52
N HIS A 74 -15.27 19.08 28.56
CA HIS A 74 -15.53 20.26 27.71
C HIS A 74 -15.67 19.92 26.21
N PRO A 75 -16.46 20.69 25.43
CA PRO A 75 -16.47 20.58 23.96
C PRO A 75 -15.11 21.02 23.43
N GLY A 76 -14.29 20.06 22.98
CA GLY A 76 -12.86 20.26 22.65
C GLY A 76 -11.89 19.41 23.48
N SER A 77 -12.40 18.55 24.37
CA SER A 77 -11.58 17.67 25.22
C SER A 77 -10.67 16.74 24.42
N TYR A 78 -9.48 16.46 24.98
CA TYR A 78 -8.41 15.69 24.35
C TYR A 78 -8.89 14.33 23.82
N LEU A 79 -9.66 13.57 24.61
CA LEU A 79 -10.12 12.21 24.27
C LEU A 79 -11.26 12.15 23.25
N ARG A 80 -11.80 13.28 22.79
CA ARG A 80 -12.87 13.28 21.77
C ARG A 80 -12.32 13.36 20.34
N GLU A 81 -11.05 13.72 20.20
CA GLU A 81 -10.39 13.85 18.90
C GLU A 81 -9.63 12.56 18.53
N PHE A 82 -10.01 11.90 17.43
CA PHE A 82 -9.44 10.62 16.98
C PHE A 82 -7.90 10.61 16.93
N TRP A 83 -7.29 11.68 16.42
CA TRP A 83 -5.84 11.82 16.32
C TRP A 83 -5.14 11.88 17.68
N ASN A 84 -5.79 12.49 18.69
CA ASN A 84 -5.25 12.56 20.03
C ASN A 84 -5.40 11.21 20.76
N ILE A 85 -6.49 10.48 20.51
CA ILE A 85 -6.67 9.12 21.04
C ILE A 85 -5.57 8.18 20.51
N MET A 86 -5.30 8.23 19.21
CA MET A 86 -4.23 7.44 18.60
C MET A 86 -2.85 7.78 19.21
N ASP A 87 -2.54 9.07 19.40
CA ASP A 87 -1.30 9.53 20.05
C ASP A 87 -1.21 9.02 21.50
N ALA A 88 -2.31 9.10 22.26
CA ALA A 88 -2.39 8.62 23.63
C ALA A 88 -2.13 7.11 23.72
N VAL A 89 -2.72 6.31 22.82
CA VAL A 89 -2.52 4.86 22.79
C VAL A 89 -1.04 4.53 22.56
N VAL A 90 -0.39 5.18 21.58
CA VAL A 90 1.03 4.94 21.28
C VAL A 90 1.92 5.30 22.48
N VAL A 91 1.69 6.46 23.11
CA VAL A 91 2.47 6.91 24.26
C VAL A 91 2.25 6.01 25.48
N VAL A 92 1.01 5.61 25.76
CA VAL A 92 0.68 4.73 26.89
C VAL A 92 1.28 3.34 26.68
N CYS A 93 1.17 2.73 25.49
CA CYS A 93 1.79 1.44 25.21
C CYS A 93 3.32 1.48 25.34
N ALA A 94 3.96 2.58 24.92
CA ALA A 94 5.39 2.77 25.09
C ALA A 94 5.78 2.94 26.57
N ALA A 95 5.01 3.72 27.34
CA ALA A 95 5.23 3.91 28.77
C ALA A 95 5.04 2.60 29.58
N VAL A 96 4.04 1.80 29.23
CA VAL A 96 3.82 0.47 29.81
C VAL A 96 5.01 -0.45 29.51
N SER A 97 5.48 -0.48 28.26
CA SER A 97 6.65 -1.27 27.87
C SER A 97 7.89 -0.88 28.68
N PHE A 98 8.14 0.42 28.86
CA PHE A 98 9.24 0.94 29.67
C PHE A 98 9.12 0.57 31.16
N ALA A 99 7.92 0.68 31.74
CA ALA A 99 7.69 0.33 33.14
C ALA A 99 7.95 -1.16 33.43
N PHE A 100 7.61 -2.04 32.48
CA PHE A 100 7.92 -3.46 32.58
C PHE A 100 9.43 -3.75 32.45
N ASP A 101 10.14 -3.07 31.54
CA ASP A 101 11.59 -3.21 31.40
C ASP A 101 12.34 -2.77 32.69
N MET A 102 11.85 -1.73 33.38
CA MET A 102 12.51 -1.17 34.58
C MET A 102 12.22 -1.92 35.88
N THR A 103 11.08 -2.60 35.98
CA THR A 103 10.67 -3.29 37.22
C THR A 103 11.29 -4.67 37.40
N GLY A 104 12.12 -5.14 36.45
CA GLY A 104 12.96 -6.34 36.58
C GLY A 104 12.21 -7.61 37.00
N SER A 105 10.89 -7.61 36.91
CA SER A 105 10.06 -8.59 37.57
C SER A 105 10.10 -9.88 36.76
N SER A 106 10.50 -10.96 37.42
CA SER A 106 10.50 -12.36 36.94
C SER A 106 9.11 -12.89 36.51
N ALA A 107 8.09 -12.03 36.47
CA ALA A 107 6.83 -12.23 35.77
C ALA A 107 6.93 -11.97 34.24
N GLY A 108 8.15 -11.80 33.71
CA GLY A 108 8.49 -11.64 32.29
C GLY A 108 8.36 -12.91 31.43
N GLN A 109 7.34 -13.74 31.63
CA GLN A 109 7.06 -14.87 30.72
C GLN A 109 6.38 -14.46 29.40
N ASN A 110 6.01 -13.17 29.25
CA ASN A 110 5.45 -12.63 28.00
C ASN A 110 6.38 -11.60 27.34
N LEU A 111 7.66 -11.95 27.19
CA LEU A 111 8.62 -11.17 26.39
C LEU A 111 8.10 -10.91 24.95
N SER A 112 7.33 -11.86 24.39
CA SER A 112 6.71 -11.70 23.07
C SER A 112 5.67 -10.57 23.03
N THR A 113 4.80 -10.45 24.05
CA THR A 113 3.76 -9.41 24.10
C THR A 113 4.36 -8.01 24.26
N ILE A 114 5.41 -7.86 25.08
CA ILE A 114 6.10 -6.58 25.27
C ILE A 114 6.82 -6.15 23.98
N LYS A 115 7.43 -7.11 23.24
CA LYS A 115 7.98 -6.86 21.91
C LYS A 115 6.91 -6.42 20.90
N SER A 116 5.73 -7.04 20.91
CA SER A 116 4.63 -6.64 20.03
C SER A 116 4.10 -5.22 20.29
N LEU A 117 4.10 -4.75 21.55
CA LEU A 117 3.70 -3.37 21.88
C LEU A 117 4.65 -2.32 21.29
N ARG A 118 5.93 -2.66 21.10
CA ARG A 118 6.90 -1.77 20.45
C ARG A 118 6.58 -1.53 18.98
N VAL A 119 5.89 -2.45 18.29
CA VAL A 119 5.46 -2.28 16.89
C VAL A 119 4.53 -1.08 16.73
N LEU A 120 3.74 -0.73 17.75
CA LEU A 120 2.82 0.42 17.71
C LEU A 120 3.54 1.75 17.51
N ARG A 121 4.86 1.84 17.76
CA ARG A 121 5.64 3.05 17.47
C ARG A 121 5.71 3.37 15.97
N VAL A 122 5.42 2.40 15.08
CA VAL A 122 5.27 2.63 13.62
C VAL A 122 4.13 3.58 13.28
N LEU A 123 3.20 3.82 14.22
CA LEU A 123 2.08 4.74 14.05
C LEU A 123 2.47 6.21 14.30
N ARG A 124 3.63 6.49 14.92
CA ARG A 124 4.10 7.87 15.20
C ARG A 124 4.13 8.80 13.97
N PRO A 125 4.57 8.37 12.77
CA PRO A 125 4.53 9.19 11.56
C PRO A 125 3.12 9.65 11.17
N LEU A 126 2.06 8.89 11.51
CA LEU A 126 0.67 9.23 11.19
C LEU A 126 0.23 10.55 11.83
N LYS A 127 0.85 10.95 12.94
CA LYS A 127 0.62 12.26 13.58
C LYS A 127 0.95 13.45 12.67
N THR A 128 1.81 13.25 11.67
CA THR A 128 2.14 14.25 10.65
C THR A 128 0.91 14.60 9.80
N ILE A 129 -0.01 13.67 9.59
CA ILE A 129 -1.25 13.88 8.82
C ILE A 129 -2.06 15.02 9.46
N LYS A 130 -2.24 15.01 10.79
CA LYS A 130 -2.94 16.10 11.51
C LYS A 130 -2.22 17.45 11.41
N ARG A 131 -0.88 17.45 11.38
CA ARG A 131 -0.05 18.67 11.44
C ARG A 131 0.15 19.33 10.08
N VAL A 132 0.05 18.59 8.98
CA VAL A 132 0.19 19.11 7.61
C VAL A 132 -1.20 19.26 6.99
N PRO A 133 -1.74 20.49 6.84
CA PRO A 133 -3.12 20.71 6.36
C PRO A 133 -3.39 20.06 4.99
N LYS A 134 -2.38 20.05 4.11
CA LYS A 134 -2.47 19.40 2.79
C LYS A 134 -2.64 17.88 2.91
N LEU A 135 -1.89 17.21 3.80
CA LEU A 135 -2.03 15.77 4.03
C LEU A 135 -3.35 15.45 4.74
N LYS A 136 -3.76 16.28 5.69
CA LYS A 136 -5.06 16.17 6.35
C LYS A 136 -6.20 16.23 5.35
N ALA A 137 -6.19 17.22 4.45
CA ALA A 137 -7.22 17.38 3.42
C ALA A 137 -7.31 16.13 2.52
N VAL A 138 -6.17 15.60 2.07
CA VAL A 138 -6.12 14.36 1.27
C VAL A 138 -6.67 13.17 2.06
N PHE A 139 -6.25 13.01 3.32
CA PHE A 139 -6.73 11.92 4.17
C PHE A 139 -8.24 12.01 4.45
N ASP A 140 -8.74 13.20 4.78
CA ASP A 140 -10.17 13.42 5.04
C ASP A 140 -11.01 13.14 3.78
N CYS A 141 -10.51 13.52 2.59
CA CYS A 141 -11.14 13.18 1.31
C CYS A 141 -11.18 11.65 1.06
N VAL A 142 -10.08 10.94 1.34
CA VAL A 142 -10.03 9.47 1.23
C VAL A 142 -11.00 8.80 2.19
N VAL A 143 -11.04 9.20 3.47
CA VAL A 143 -11.97 8.63 4.45
C VAL A 143 -13.42 8.93 4.08
N ASN A 144 -13.70 10.12 3.56
CA ASN A 144 -15.05 10.50 3.15
C ASN A 144 -15.52 9.74 1.91
N SER A 145 -14.65 9.56 0.91
CA SER A 145 -14.98 8.74 -0.27
C SER A 145 -15.14 7.26 0.09
N LEU A 146 -14.35 6.74 1.05
CA LEU A 146 -14.45 5.35 1.49
C LEU A 146 -15.81 5.02 2.14
N LYS A 147 -16.44 5.97 2.85
CA LYS A 147 -17.78 5.78 3.42
C LYS A 147 -18.84 5.46 2.36
N ASN A 148 -18.75 6.09 1.19
CA ASN A 148 -19.68 5.85 0.08
C ASN A 148 -19.42 4.48 -0.57
N VAL A 149 -18.17 4.01 -0.53
CA VAL A 149 -17.73 2.76 -1.14
C VAL A 149 -18.03 1.52 -0.26
N ILE A 150 -18.14 1.66 1.07
CA ILE A 150 -18.39 0.54 2.00
C ILE A 150 -19.62 -0.28 1.61
N ASN A 151 -20.71 0.36 1.18
CA ASN A 151 -21.95 -0.33 0.81
C ASN A 151 -21.73 -1.31 -0.36
N ILE A 152 -20.95 -0.90 -1.37
CA ILE A 152 -20.62 -1.75 -2.51
C ILE A 152 -19.62 -2.83 -2.12
N LEU A 153 -18.66 -2.50 -1.24
CA LEU A 153 -17.70 -3.47 -0.72
C LEU A 153 -18.41 -4.62 0.01
N ILE A 154 -19.48 -4.34 0.78
CA ILE A 154 -20.29 -5.36 1.43
C ILE A 154 -20.93 -6.31 0.40
N VAL A 155 -21.50 -5.76 -0.68
CA VAL A 155 -22.09 -6.57 -1.76
C VAL A 155 -21.01 -7.42 -2.44
N TYR A 156 -19.84 -6.84 -2.73
CA TYR A 156 -18.70 -7.56 -3.30
C TYR A 156 -18.24 -8.72 -2.40
N ILE A 157 -18.08 -8.50 -1.09
CA ILE A 157 -17.68 -9.56 -0.14
C ILE A 157 -18.75 -10.66 -0.06
N LEU A 158 -20.04 -10.31 -0.09
CA LEU A 158 -21.13 -11.28 -0.08
C LEU A 158 -21.10 -12.18 -1.32
N PHE A 159 -20.91 -11.60 -2.51
CA PHE A 159 -20.76 -12.39 -3.73
C PHE A 159 -19.50 -13.26 -3.69
N GLN A 160 -18.39 -12.72 -3.19
CA GLN A 160 -17.13 -13.47 -3.03
C GLN A 160 -17.33 -14.68 -2.10
N PHE A 161 -18.09 -14.49 -1.02
CA PHE A 161 -18.44 -15.55 -0.08
C PHE A 161 -19.28 -16.66 -0.75
N ILE A 162 -20.25 -16.32 -1.60
CA ILE A 162 -21.06 -17.32 -2.33
C ILE A 162 -20.16 -18.20 -3.21
N PHE A 163 -19.26 -17.59 -3.99
CA PHE A 163 -18.32 -18.35 -4.82
C PHE A 163 -17.32 -19.16 -3.98
N ALA A 164 -16.88 -18.63 -2.84
CA ALA A 164 -16.02 -19.36 -1.92
C ALA A 164 -16.72 -20.62 -1.38
N VAL A 165 -17.98 -20.52 -0.95
CA VAL A 165 -18.76 -21.69 -0.49
C VAL A 165 -18.90 -22.72 -1.62
N ILE A 166 -19.20 -22.30 -2.85
CA ILE A 166 -19.25 -23.21 -4.01
C ILE A 166 -17.90 -23.89 -4.22
N ALA A 167 -16.80 -23.14 -4.16
CA ALA A 167 -15.45 -23.68 -4.35
C ALA A 167 -15.08 -24.70 -3.25
N VAL A 168 -15.44 -24.45 -1.99
CA VAL A 168 -15.27 -25.43 -0.90
C VAL A 168 -16.03 -26.72 -1.25
N GLN A 169 -17.29 -26.64 -1.67
CA GLN A 169 -18.06 -27.85 -2.02
C GLN A 169 -17.47 -28.63 -3.21
N LEU A 170 -16.80 -27.95 -4.14
CA LEU A 170 -16.18 -28.58 -5.30
C LEU A 170 -14.80 -29.20 -5.00
N PHE A 171 -13.99 -28.52 -4.18
CA PHE A 171 -12.54 -28.76 -4.09
C PHE A 171 -12.00 -29.08 -2.69
N ASN A 172 -12.85 -29.10 -1.65
CA ASN A 172 -12.43 -29.41 -0.28
C ASN A 172 -11.70 -30.76 -0.22
N GLY A 173 -10.51 -30.79 0.37
CA GLY A 173 -9.74 -32.02 0.60
C GLY A 173 -9.03 -32.58 -0.64
N LYS A 174 -9.07 -31.89 -1.78
CA LYS A 174 -8.51 -32.39 -3.07
C LYS A 174 -7.22 -31.68 -3.49
N PHE A 175 -6.74 -30.74 -2.68
CA PHE A 175 -5.59 -29.87 -2.97
C PHE A 175 -4.30 -30.37 -2.29
N PHE A 176 -4.19 -31.69 -2.12
CA PHE A 176 -3.00 -32.35 -1.62
C PHE A 176 -2.21 -32.96 -2.77
N TYR A 177 -0.89 -32.99 -2.62
CA TYR A 177 0.02 -33.59 -3.59
C TYR A 177 1.23 -34.21 -2.87
N CYS A 178 1.82 -35.22 -3.50
CA CYS A 178 3.12 -35.74 -3.08
C CYS A 178 4.23 -34.94 -3.73
N THR A 179 5.35 -34.74 -3.04
CA THR A 179 6.57 -34.16 -3.66
C THR A 179 7.11 -34.99 -4.83
N ASP A 180 6.77 -36.28 -4.90
CA ASP A 180 7.07 -37.18 -6.01
C ASP A 180 5.82 -37.38 -6.87
N GLU A 181 5.85 -36.90 -8.12
CA GLU A 181 4.73 -36.97 -9.08
C GLU A 181 4.29 -38.41 -9.41
N SER A 182 5.16 -39.41 -9.17
CA SER A 182 4.84 -40.81 -9.43
C SER A 182 3.87 -41.42 -8.40
N LYS A 183 3.65 -40.75 -7.25
CA LYS A 183 2.82 -41.24 -6.16
C LYS A 183 1.57 -40.38 -5.99
N THR A 184 0.42 -41.03 -6.02
CA THR A 184 -0.90 -40.37 -6.00
C THR A 184 -1.65 -40.55 -4.69
N THR A 185 -1.15 -41.32 -3.72
CA THR A 185 -1.84 -41.50 -2.43
C THR A 185 -0.93 -41.11 -1.27
N ALA A 186 -1.54 -40.68 -0.15
CA ALA A 186 -0.80 -40.34 1.06
C ALA A 186 -0.06 -41.55 1.66
N GLU A 187 -0.60 -42.76 1.51
CA GLU A 187 0.04 -43.99 2.02
C GLU A 187 1.32 -44.34 1.25
N ASP A 188 1.31 -44.16 -0.07
CA ASP A 188 2.43 -44.43 -0.96
C ASP A 188 3.48 -43.31 -0.98
N CYS A 189 3.12 -42.10 -0.54
CA CYS A 189 3.99 -40.93 -0.45
C CYS A 189 4.92 -41.00 0.78
N LYS A 190 5.72 -42.06 0.86
CA LYS A 190 6.68 -42.30 1.95
C LYS A 190 8.05 -42.71 1.39
N GLY A 191 9.09 -42.54 2.21
CA GLY A 191 10.47 -42.86 1.87
C GLY A 191 11.18 -41.72 1.14
N GLN A 192 12.15 -42.06 0.29
CA GLN A 192 12.95 -41.10 -0.44
C GLN A 192 12.76 -41.26 -1.96
N PHE A 193 12.94 -40.16 -2.69
CA PHE A 193 12.94 -40.12 -4.15
C PHE A 193 14.14 -39.31 -4.63
N PHE A 194 14.48 -39.47 -5.91
CA PHE A 194 15.62 -38.82 -6.52
C PHE A 194 15.15 -37.60 -7.31
N VAL A 195 15.69 -36.43 -6.98
CA VAL A 195 15.49 -35.19 -7.75
C VAL A 195 16.66 -35.03 -8.70
N PHE A 196 16.34 -34.81 -9.98
CA PHE A 196 17.32 -34.58 -11.03
C PHE A 196 17.31 -33.08 -11.36
N ASP A 197 18.29 -32.35 -10.81
CA ASP A 197 18.51 -30.95 -11.15
C ASP A 197 19.36 -30.87 -12.44
N GLY A 198 18.99 -29.99 -13.37
CA GLY A 198 19.60 -29.91 -14.70
C GLY A 198 21.10 -29.55 -14.67
N ASP A 199 21.55 -28.91 -13.60
CA ASP A 199 22.94 -28.50 -13.40
C ASP A 199 23.82 -29.56 -12.71
N ASN A 200 23.22 -30.56 -12.06
CA ASN A 200 23.96 -31.59 -11.32
C ASN A 200 23.90 -32.94 -12.05
N GLN A 201 25.07 -33.53 -12.34
CA GLN A 201 25.16 -34.86 -12.94
C GLN A 201 24.70 -36.00 -12.01
N LEU A 202 24.56 -35.74 -10.71
CA LEU A 202 24.18 -36.72 -9.69
C LEU A 202 22.83 -36.32 -9.08
N PRO A 203 21.86 -37.24 -8.97
CA PRO A 203 20.59 -36.93 -8.33
C PRO A 203 20.74 -36.72 -6.81
N SER A 204 20.05 -35.73 -6.27
CA SER A 204 19.89 -35.58 -4.82
C SER A 204 18.77 -36.47 -4.32
N ALA A 205 18.98 -37.15 -3.19
CA ALA A 205 17.93 -37.93 -2.55
C ALA A 205 17.15 -37.01 -1.59
N GLU A 206 15.86 -36.84 -1.84
CA GLU A 206 14.96 -36.04 -1.01
C GLU A 206 13.87 -36.92 -0.39
N THR A 207 13.34 -36.50 0.75
CA THR A 207 12.25 -37.21 1.43
C THR A 207 10.92 -36.89 0.78
N ARG A 208 10.11 -37.92 0.53
CA ARG A 208 8.74 -37.74 0.07
C ARG A 208 7.88 -37.16 1.19
N GLU A 209 7.17 -36.10 0.87
CA GLU A 209 6.26 -35.45 1.81
C GLU A 209 4.89 -35.22 1.15
N TRP A 210 3.82 -35.59 1.86
CA TRP A 210 2.46 -35.30 1.46
C TRP A 210 2.11 -33.88 1.89
N LYS A 211 1.99 -32.96 0.93
CA LYS A 211 1.84 -31.53 1.18
C LYS A 211 0.52 -31.01 0.63
N GLN A 212 0.04 -29.97 1.28
CA GLN A 212 -1.07 -29.18 0.80
C GLN A 212 -0.56 -28.05 -0.11
N GLN A 213 -1.31 -27.74 -1.16
CA GLN A 213 -1.06 -26.58 -2.01
C GLN A 213 -1.22 -25.27 -1.20
N SER A 214 -0.39 -24.27 -1.49
CA SER A 214 -0.41 -22.98 -0.76
C SER A 214 -1.76 -22.26 -0.89
N PHE A 215 -2.40 -22.38 -2.06
CA PHE A 215 -3.75 -21.91 -2.33
C PHE A 215 -4.67 -23.12 -2.44
N HIS A 216 -5.67 -23.21 -1.55
CA HIS A 216 -6.57 -24.36 -1.43
C HIS A 216 -7.99 -23.92 -1.05
N TYR A 217 -8.90 -24.89 -0.93
CA TYR A 217 -10.34 -24.66 -0.77
C TYR A 217 -10.96 -25.44 0.41
N ASP A 218 -10.18 -25.79 1.43
CA ASP A 218 -10.66 -26.65 2.53
C ASP A 218 -11.61 -25.93 3.50
N ASN A 219 -11.48 -24.61 3.61
CA ASN A 219 -12.37 -23.78 4.40
C ASN A 219 -12.71 -22.49 3.67
N VAL A 220 -13.80 -21.85 4.07
CA VAL A 220 -14.33 -20.68 3.34
C VAL A 220 -13.35 -19.51 3.36
N MET A 221 -12.59 -19.30 4.45
CA MET A 221 -11.62 -18.21 4.53
C MET A 221 -10.43 -18.43 3.59
N ALA A 222 -9.89 -19.64 3.53
CA ALA A 222 -8.85 -20.04 2.58
C ALA A 222 -9.36 -19.95 1.13
N ALA A 223 -10.59 -20.40 0.87
CA ALA A 223 -11.23 -20.27 -0.42
C ALA A 223 -11.39 -18.80 -0.84
N MET A 224 -11.81 -17.91 0.07
CA MET A 224 -11.90 -16.47 -0.20
C MET A 224 -10.53 -15.86 -0.52
N LEU A 225 -9.47 -16.27 0.19
CA LEU A 225 -8.10 -15.83 -0.09
C LEU A 225 -7.60 -16.33 -1.46
N THR A 226 -7.84 -17.60 -1.78
CA THR A 226 -7.48 -18.18 -3.07
C THR A 226 -8.22 -17.48 -4.21
N LEU A 227 -9.53 -17.26 -4.07
CA LEU A 227 -10.32 -16.52 -5.07
C LEU A 227 -9.88 -15.06 -5.17
N PHE A 228 -9.44 -14.43 -4.09
CA PHE A 228 -8.88 -13.08 -4.13
C PHE A 228 -7.59 -13.05 -4.98
N ALA A 229 -6.68 -14.01 -4.81
CA ALA A 229 -5.48 -14.12 -5.66
C ALA A 229 -5.83 -14.37 -7.13
N VAL A 230 -6.83 -15.21 -7.40
CA VAL A 230 -7.35 -15.44 -8.76
C VAL A 230 -7.89 -14.14 -9.36
N GLN A 231 -8.64 -13.34 -8.58
CA GLN A 231 -9.19 -12.08 -9.04
C GLN A 231 -8.12 -11.04 -9.36
N THR A 232 -7.02 -10.99 -8.60
CA THR A 232 -5.91 -10.06 -8.89
C THR A 232 -5.15 -10.44 -10.16
N GLY A 233 -5.40 -11.63 -10.73
CA GLY A 233 -4.69 -12.14 -11.89
C GLY A 233 -3.30 -12.70 -11.58
N GLU A 234 -2.98 -12.90 -10.30
CA GLU A 234 -1.67 -13.37 -9.84
C GLU A 234 -1.75 -14.85 -9.47
N GLY A 235 -0.90 -15.68 -10.10
CA GLY A 235 -0.86 -17.12 -9.82
C GLY A 235 -2.13 -17.92 -10.20
N TRP A 236 -3.14 -17.27 -10.80
CA TRP A 236 -4.41 -17.91 -11.18
C TRP A 236 -4.27 -19.11 -12.14
N PRO A 237 -3.32 -19.17 -13.09
CA PRO A 237 -3.19 -20.34 -13.96
C PRO A 237 -2.79 -21.59 -13.16
N GLN A 238 -1.97 -21.42 -12.12
CA GLN A 238 -1.57 -22.54 -11.25
C GLN A 238 -2.76 -23.04 -10.44
N VAL A 239 -3.56 -22.14 -9.87
CA VAL A 239 -4.77 -22.50 -9.12
C VAL A 239 -5.78 -23.22 -10.03
N LEU A 240 -5.97 -22.72 -11.25
CA LEU A 240 -6.79 -23.37 -12.26
C LEU A 240 -6.27 -24.77 -12.62
N GLN A 241 -4.97 -24.91 -12.90
CA GLN A 241 -4.34 -26.20 -13.23
C GLN A 241 -4.51 -27.20 -12.08
N ASN A 242 -4.26 -26.78 -10.84
CA ASN A 242 -4.46 -27.59 -9.65
C ASN A 242 -5.93 -28.02 -9.50
N SER A 243 -6.89 -27.12 -9.77
CA SER A 243 -8.32 -27.46 -9.79
C SER A 243 -8.71 -28.43 -10.89
N MET A 244 -8.13 -28.33 -12.09
CA MET A 244 -8.38 -29.27 -13.19
C MET A 244 -7.73 -30.63 -12.95
N ALA A 245 -6.63 -30.65 -12.20
CA ALA A 245 -5.93 -31.87 -11.83
C ALA A 245 -6.49 -32.52 -10.55
N ALA A 246 -7.38 -31.84 -9.81
CA ALA A 246 -7.97 -32.34 -8.57
C ALA A 246 -8.84 -33.59 -8.82
N THR A 247 -8.56 -34.65 -8.07
CA THR A 247 -9.19 -35.98 -8.21
C THR A 247 -10.28 -36.20 -7.15
N TYR A 248 -10.06 -37.15 -6.24
CA TYR A 248 -10.94 -37.50 -5.13
C TYR A 248 -10.33 -37.01 -3.81
N GLU A 249 -11.08 -37.16 -2.73
CA GLU A 249 -10.56 -36.92 -1.38
C GLU A 249 -9.43 -37.92 -1.10
N ASP A 250 -8.33 -37.45 -0.48
CA ASP A 250 -7.11 -38.22 -0.16
C ASP A 250 -6.29 -38.77 -1.35
N GLU A 251 -6.65 -38.39 -2.58
CA GLU A 251 -5.89 -38.68 -3.79
C GLU A 251 -5.17 -37.43 -4.31
N GLY A 252 -4.01 -37.67 -4.92
CA GLY A 252 -3.14 -36.66 -5.50
C GLY A 252 -3.63 -36.24 -6.88
N PRO A 253 -3.04 -35.16 -7.43
CA PRO A 253 -3.51 -34.60 -8.68
C PRO A 253 -3.20 -35.53 -9.87
N LEU A 254 -4.14 -35.62 -10.81
CA LEU A 254 -3.95 -36.26 -12.11
C LEU A 254 -4.18 -35.23 -13.21
N GLN A 255 -3.16 -35.02 -14.05
CA GLN A 255 -3.23 -34.03 -15.13
C GLN A 255 -4.45 -34.27 -16.02
N ASN A 256 -5.22 -33.20 -16.29
CA ASN A 256 -6.40 -33.21 -17.16
C ASN A 256 -7.56 -34.13 -16.72
N PHE A 257 -7.67 -34.44 -15.42
CA PHE A 257 -8.74 -35.30 -14.91
C PHE A 257 -10.13 -34.65 -14.98
N ARG A 258 -10.26 -33.38 -14.54
CA ARG A 258 -11.53 -32.62 -14.55
C ARG A 258 -11.39 -31.25 -15.21
N ILE A 259 -11.16 -31.24 -16.52
CA ILE A 259 -11.03 -30.00 -17.31
C ILE A 259 -12.29 -29.14 -17.22
N GLU A 260 -13.46 -29.74 -17.00
CA GLU A 260 -14.75 -29.06 -16.82
C GLU A 260 -14.75 -28.04 -15.67
N MET A 261 -13.89 -28.22 -14.67
CA MET A 261 -13.74 -27.29 -13.54
C MET A 261 -13.20 -25.93 -13.97
N SER A 262 -12.63 -25.81 -15.17
CA SER A 262 -12.24 -24.51 -15.75
C SER A 262 -13.41 -23.55 -15.93
N ILE A 263 -14.63 -24.07 -16.13
CA ILE A 263 -15.85 -23.24 -16.30
C ILE A 263 -16.11 -22.40 -15.04
N PHE A 264 -15.85 -22.94 -13.85
CA PHE A 264 -15.98 -22.20 -12.59
C PHE A 264 -15.15 -20.90 -12.62
N TYR A 265 -13.90 -20.98 -13.06
CA TYR A 265 -13.00 -19.84 -13.16
C TYR A 265 -13.41 -18.88 -14.27
N VAL A 266 -13.84 -19.38 -15.43
CA VAL A 266 -14.34 -18.52 -16.52
C VAL A 266 -15.54 -17.69 -16.04
N VAL A 267 -16.51 -18.32 -15.37
CA VAL A 267 -17.67 -17.60 -14.80
C VAL A 267 -17.22 -16.61 -13.74
N TYR A 268 -16.29 -17.00 -12.86
CA TYR A 268 -15.73 -16.12 -11.85
C TYR A 268 -15.04 -14.88 -12.45
N PHE A 269 -14.24 -15.04 -13.51
CA PHE A 269 -13.56 -13.95 -14.21
C PHE A 269 -14.52 -12.99 -14.93
N VAL A 270 -15.62 -13.51 -15.49
CA VAL A 270 -16.67 -12.68 -16.10
C VAL A 270 -17.45 -11.89 -15.03
N VAL A 271 -17.65 -12.45 -13.84
CA VAL A 271 -18.38 -11.75 -12.78
C VAL A 271 -17.49 -10.73 -12.05
N PHE A 272 -16.30 -11.09 -11.60
CA PHE A 272 -15.53 -10.23 -10.69
C PHE A 272 -14.68 -9.17 -11.39
N PRO A 273 -13.62 -9.53 -12.13
CA PRO A 273 -12.84 -8.56 -12.89
C PRO A 273 -13.65 -7.73 -13.88
N PHE A 274 -14.66 -8.30 -14.54
CA PHE A 274 -15.41 -7.55 -15.56
C PHE A 274 -16.60 -6.75 -15.00
N PHE A 275 -17.41 -7.28 -14.07
CA PHE A 275 -18.56 -6.53 -13.56
C PHE A 275 -18.20 -5.70 -12.32
N PHE A 276 -17.59 -6.31 -11.29
CA PHE A 276 -17.33 -5.63 -10.02
C PHE A 276 -16.25 -4.55 -10.10
N VAL A 277 -15.13 -4.78 -10.81
CA VAL A 277 -14.10 -3.74 -10.98
C VAL A 277 -14.65 -2.55 -11.76
N ASN A 278 -15.41 -2.80 -12.84
CA ASN A 278 -16.01 -1.73 -13.64
C ASN A 278 -17.05 -0.92 -12.85
N ILE A 279 -17.90 -1.58 -12.06
CA ILE A 279 -18.85 -0.89 -11.17
C ILE A 279 -18.10 -0.07 -10.12
N PHE A 280 -17.05 -0.63 -9.53
CA PHE A 280 -16.26 0.05 -8.52
C PHE A 280 -15.59 1.32 -9.08
N VAL A 281 -14.96 1.22 -10.26
CA VAL A 281 -14.35 2.36 -10.95
C VAL A 281 -15.41 3.42 -11.30
N ALA A 282 -16.56 3.00 -11.85
CA ALA A 282 -17.65 3.92 -12.19
C ALA A 282 -18.16 4.68 -10.95
N LEU A 283 -18.37 3.98 -9.84
CA LEU A 283 -18.82 4.59 -8.59
C LEU A 283 -17.78 5.60 -8.06
N ILE A 284 -16.50 5.24 -8.05
CA ILE A 284 -15.43 6.15 -7.64
C ILE A 284 -15.49 7.42 -8.49
N ILE A 285 -15.57 7.29 -9.82
CA ILE A 285 -15.66 8.45 -10.72
C ILE A 285 -16.86 9.33 -10.37
N ILE A 286 -18.05 8.75 -10.18
CA ILE A 286 -19.26 9.50 -9.80
C ILE A 286 -19.06 10.21 -8.46
N THR A 287 -18.56 9.51 -7.44
CA THR A 287 -18.34 10.12 -6.11
C THR A 287 -17.30 11.24 -6.13
N PHE A 288 -16.24 11.11 -6.94
CA PHE A 288 -15.24 12.15 -7.12
C PHE A 288 -15.78 13.34 -7.92
N GLN A 289 -16.65 13.09 -8.91
CA GLN A 289 -17.35 14.15 -9.65
C GLN A 289 -18.30 14.92 -8.73
N GLU A 290 -19.13 14.22 -7.94
CA GLU A 290 -20.03 14.84 -6.96
C GLU A 290 -19.28 15.67 -5.91
N GLN A 291 -18.15 15.15 -5.38
CA GLN A 291 -17.31 15.91 -4.45
C GLN A 291 -16.69 17.14 -5.12
N GLY A 292 -16.18 17.00 -6.35
CA GLY A 292 -15.61 18.12 -7.10
C GLY A 292 -16.63 19.20 -7.45
N GLU A 293 -17.87 18.82 -7.75
CA GLU A 293 -18.97 19.76 -7.99
C GLU A 293 -19.41 20.46 -6.70
N ALA A 294 -19.48 19.74 -5.58
CA ALA A 294 -19.80 20.31 -4.27
C ALA A 294 -18.76 21.34 -3.80
N GLU A 295 -17.46 21.11 -4.05
CA GLU A 295 -16.41 22.09 -3.75
C GLU A 295 -16.46 23.33 -4.67
N LEU A 296 -16.92 23.16 -5.91
CA LEU A 296 -17.10 24.27 -6.85
C LEU A 296 -18.34 25.11 -6.56
N GLN A 297 -19.29 24.60 -5.78
CA GLN A 297 -20.53 25.28 -5.40
C GLN A 297 -20.35 26.39 -4.35
N ASP A 298 -19.13 26.67 -3.89
CA ASP A 298 -18.81 27.69 -2.87
C ASP A 298 -18.93 29.15 -3.39
N GLY A 299 -19.67 29.40 -4.48
CA GLY A 299 -19.91 30.75 -4.98
C GLY A 299 -21.03 30.85 -6.03
N GLU A 300 -21.58 32.07 -6.18
CA GLU A 300 -22.63 32.41 -7.18
C GLU A 300 -22.14 32.37 -8.65
N ILE A 301 -20.86 32.01 -8.88
CA ILE A 301 -20.17 32.17 -10.16
C ILE A 301 -20.06 30.81 -10.86
N ASP A 302 -20.49 30.73 -12.12
CA ASP A 302 -20.42 29.53 -12.94
C ASP A 302 -18.97 29.04 -13.17
N LYS A 303 -18.79 27.73 -13.37
CA LYS A 303 -17.46 27.11 -13.58
C LYS A 303 -16.72 27.72 -14.76
N ASN A 304 -17.42 28.05 -15.84
CA ASN A 304 -16.82 28.66 -17.03
C ASN A 304 -16.38 30.11 -16.74
N GLN A 305 -17.16 30.84 -15.96
CA GLN A 305 -16.82 32.21 -15.56
C GLN A 305 -15.56 32.22 -14.68
N LYS A 306 -15.48 31.31 -13.70
CA LYS A 306 -14.27 31.14 -12.86
C LYS A 306 -13.03 30.84 -13.70
N SER A 307 -13.11 29.91 -14.65
CA SER A 307 -11.98 29.58 -15.54
C SER A 307 -11.53 30.77 -16.39
N CYS A 308 -12.45 31.59 -16.89
CA CYS A 308 -12.11 32.81 -17.65
C CYS A 308 -11.44 33.87 -16.78
N ILE A 309 -11.93 34.06 -15.55
CA ILE A 309 -11.33 35.00 -14.58
C ILE A 309 -9.92 34.54 -14.22
N ASP A 310 -9.74 33.26 -13.86
CA ASP A 310 -8.43 32.70 -13.51
C ASP A 310 -7.44 32.83 -14.68
N PHE A 311 -7.88 32.53 -15.90
CA PHE A 311 -7.04 32.71 -17.09
C PHE A 311 -6.63 34.19 -17.28
N THR A 312 -7.56 35.12 -17.11
CA THR A 312 -7.29 36.55 -17.30
C THR A 312 -6.31 37.08 -16.25
N ILE A 313 -6.39 36.59 -15.02
CA ILE A 313 -5.49 36.97 -13.91
C ILE A 313 -4.10 36.32 -14.08
N GLN A 314 -4.04 35.07 -14.52
CA GLN A 314 -2.80 34.30 -14.59
C GLN A 314 -2.03 34.46 -15.90
N ALA A 315 -2.71 34.85 -16.99
CA ALA A 315 -2.10 34.99 -18.30
C ALA A 315 -0.99 36.03 -18.27
N ARG A 316 0.24 35.58 -18.55
CA ARG A 316 1.40 36.44 -18.78
C ARG A 316 1.68 36.54 -20.28
N PRO A 317 2.12 37.69 -20.79
CA PRO A 317 2.47 37.83 -22.19
C PRO A 317 3.63 36.89 -22.54
N LEU A 318 3.49 36.17 -23.65
CA LEU A 318 4.58 35.36 -24.21
C LEU A 318 5.64 36.29 -24.81
N GLU A 319 6.79 36.39 -24.17
CA GLU A 319 7.94 37.15 -24.70
C GLU A 319 8.60 36.38 -25.86
N ARG A 320 8.13 36.61 -27.09
CA ARG A 320 8.83 36.10 -28.28
C ARG A 320 9.99 37.04 -28.62
N TYR A 321 11.21 36.53 -28.50
CA TYR A 321 12.40 37.27 -28.91
C TYR A 321 12.39 37.54 -30.43
N MET A 322 12.41 38.82 -30.83
CA MET A 322 12.59 39.26 -32.21
C MET A 322 13.85 40.12 -32.32
N PRO A 323 14.78 39.82 -33.25
CA PRO A 323 15.97 40.66 -33.45
C PRO A 323 15.63 42.06 -33.97
N ASN A 324 16.11 43.12 -33.30
CA ASN A 324 15.80 44.52 -33.63
C ASN A 324 16.27 44.99 -35.02
N LYS A 325 17.33 44.40 -35.57
CA LYS A 325 17.95 44.82 -36.84
C LYS A 325 17.64 43.85 -37.99
N ARG A 326 16.70 44.21 -38.87
CA ARG A 326 16.26 43.38 -40.02
C ARG A 326 17.38 43.03 -41.02
N ASN A 327 18.35 43.94 -41.22
CA ASN A 327 19.49 43.70 -42.12
C ASN A 327 20.66 42.93 -41.47
N SER A 328 20.54 42.55 -40.19
CA SER A 328 21.57 41.77 -39.52
C SER A 328 21.51 40.31 -39.94
N PHE A 329 22.68 39.66 -40.00
CA PHE A 329 22.81 38.22 -40.14
C PHE A 329 21.99 37.46 -39.08
N LYS A 330 21.88 38.03 -37.86
CA LYS A 330 21.06 37.49 -36.77
C LYS A 330 19.58 37.36 -37.13
N TYR A 331 19.02 38.29 -37.90
CA TYR A 331 17.63 38.24 -38.37
C TYR A 331 17.43 37.17 -39.45
N LYS A 332 18.41 36.97 -40.34
CA LYS A 332 18.37 35.92 -41.37
C LYS A 332 18.36 34.52 -40.74
N ILE A 333 19.19 34.28 -39.72
CA ILE A 333 19.19 33.02 -38.95
C ILE A 333 17.88 32.83 -38.20
N TRP A 334 17.43 33.86 -37.47
CA TRP A 334 16.17 33.80 -36.73
C TRP A 334 14.99 33.45 -37.65
N ARG A 335 14.93 34.05 -38.85
CA ARG A 335 13.89 33.75 -39.85
C ARG A 335 13.90 32.29 -40.30
N ILE A 336 15.07 31.64 -40.38
CA ILE A 336 15.19 30.22 -40.74
C ILE A 336 14.75 29.35 -39.57
N VAL A 337 15.24 29.63 -38.36
CA VAL A 337 14.93 28.84 -37.16
C VAL A 337 13.44 28.88 -36.80
N VAL A 338 12.78 30.02 -37.00
CA VAL A 338 11.34 30.20 -36.74
C VAL A 338 10.47 29.76 -37.93
N SER A 339 11.07 29.32 -39.04
CA SER A 339 10.31 28.91 -40.22
C SER A 339 9.71 27.51 -40.05
N THR A 340 8.47 27.33 -40.51
CA THR A 340 7.80 26.02 -40.50
C THR A 340 8.57 24.92 -41.24
N PRO A 341 9.29 25.16 -42.37
CA PRO A 341 10.08 24.10 -43.00
C PRO A 341 11.25 23.60 -42.14
N PHE A 342 11.85 24.48 -41.33
CA PHE A 342 12.93 24.08 -40.41
C PHE A 342 12.40 23.19 -39.28
N GLU A 343 11.20 23.49 -38.77
CA GLU A 343 10.52 22.63 -37.79
C GLU A 343 10.26 21.22 -38.35
N TYR A 344 9.71 21.12 -39.56
CA TYR A 344 9.51 19.82 -40.23
C TYR A 344 10.82 19.06 -40.47
N PHE A 345 11.89 19.77 -40.83
CA PHE A 345 13.21 19.17 -41.01
C PHE A 345 13.74 18.54 -39.71
N ILE A 346 13.62 19.26 -38.57
CA ILE A 346 14.01 18.72 -37.27
C ILE A 346 13.13 17.53 -36.87
N MET A 347 11.82 17.59 -37.10
CA MET A 347 10.93 16.44 -36.84
C MET A 347 11.32 15.21 -37.65
N ILE A 348 11.68 15.38 -38.93
CA ILE A 348 12.16 14.28 -39.78
C ILE A 348 13.47 13.70 -39.25
N LEU A 349 14.41 14.54 -38.80
CA LEU A 349 15.65 14.08 -38.20
C LEU A 349 15.42 13.29 -36.90
N ILE A 350 14.46 13.71 -36.08
CA ILE A 350 14.06 12.98 -34.87
C ILE A 350 13.51 11.60 -35.26
N VAL A 351 12.61 11.53 -36.24
CA VAL A 351 12.03 10.26 -36.73
C VAL A 351 13.10 9.36 -37.34
N LEU A 352 14.04 9.90 -38.12
CA LEU A 352 15.14 9.12 -38.67
C LEU A 352 16.07 8.61 -37.57
N ASN A 353 16.35 9.42 -36.55
CA ASN A 353 17.16 9.00 -35.41
C ASN A 353 16.46 7.89 -34.59
N THR A 354 15.14 7.97 -34.37
CA THR A 354 14.40 6.90 -33.69
C THR A 354 14.36 5.62 -34.52
N LEU A 355 14.21 5.71 -35.84
CA LEU A 355 14.30 4.56 -36.74
C LEU A 355 15.70 3.93 -36.70
N LEU A 356 16.76 4.74 -36.71
CA LEU A 356 18.14 4.25 -36.58
C LEU A 356 18.36 3.53 -35.23
N LEU A 357 17.77 4.02 -34.15
CA LEU A 357 17.81 3.36 -32.84
C LEU A 357 17.03 2.03 -32.84
N MET A 358 15.88 1.95 -33.51
CA MET A 358 15.12 0.70 -33.67
C MET A 358 15.86 -0.35 -34.51
N MET A 359 16.68 0.07 -35.47
CA MET A 359 17.48 -0.83 -36.32
C MET A 359 18.70 -1.43 -35.61
N LYS A 360 19.00 -1.00 -34.38
CA LYS A 360 20.12 -1.55 -33.61
C LYS A 360 19.76 -2.94 -33.08
N VAL A 361 20.08 -3.97 -33.84
CA VAL A 361 20.02 -5.37 -33.41
C VAL A 361 21.32 -5.73 -32.71
N SER A 362 21.25 -6.39 -31.56
CA SER A 362 22.43 -6.99 -30.94
C SER A 362 22.89 -8.18 -31.78
N THR A 363 23.98 -8.05 -32.53
CA THR A 363 24.77 -9.21 -32.94
C THR A 363 25.42 -9.79 -31.69
N GLN A 364 24.68 -10.64 -30.97
CA GLN A 364 25.33 -11.63 -30.11
C GLN A 364 26.12 -12.53 -31.04
N HIS A 365 27.45 -12.34 -31.06
CA HIS A 365 28.36 -13.31 -31.62
C HIS A 365 28.08 -14.65 -30.96
N ILE A 366 27.63 -15.61 -31.78
CA ILE A 366 27.53 -17.04 -31.46
C ILE A 366 28.93 -17.59 -31.21
#